data_AF-A0A933WZC4-F1
#
_entry.id   AF-A0A933WZC4-F1
#
_cell.length_a   1.000
_cell.length_b   1.000
_cell.length_c   1.000
_cell.angle_alpha   90.00
_cell.angle_beta   90.00
_cell.angle_gamma   90.00
#
_symmetry.space_group_name_H-M   'P 1'
#
loop_
_entity.id
_entity.type
_entity.pdbx_description
1 polymer ?
#
loop_
_entity_poly.entity_id
_entity_poly.type
_entity_poly.pdbx_seq_one_letter_code
_entity_poly.pdbx_strand_id
1 'polypeptide(L)'
;MLPDAPLSEAEINELEAFLLSDASPAECMDISMLDGYLTAIIIGPGAIAASEWMPGVWGEKAGDALKFKNPAQAKRIQSLVLRFHNDRVHSLAEEEEAFEPLIYQDEVEGETAPVIDEWCIGFITGMQLDPEGWTPLLEEEDDISALLTPIALYGTESGQEELAAEPELRTQLHEHFDVLGECVIGLRDYWLPVRKAASTYRRAEAKVNRNAPCPCGSGKKYKNCCGGQEALR
;
A
#
# COMPACT_ATOMS: atom_id res chain seq x y z
N MET A 1 4.95 -16.46 -17.99
CA MET A 1 4.51 -16.12 -16.62
C MET A 1 3.13 -15.51 -16.72
N LEU A 2 2.23 -15.87 -15.81
CA LEU A 2 0.91 -15.25 -15.73
C LEU A 2 1.08 -13.80 -15.23
N PRO A 3 0.36 -12.81 -15.77
CA PRO A 3 0.49 -11.41 -15.37
C PRO A 3 0.22 -11.16 -13.88
N ASP A 4 -0.55 -12.05 -13.24
CA ASP A 4 -1.07 -11.88 -11.88
C ASP A 4 -0.50 -12.89 -10.87
N ALA A 5 0.58 -13.61 -11.23
CA ALA A 5 1.24 -14.49 -10.27
C ALA A 5 2.12 -13.68 -9.29
N PRO A 6 2.18 -14.07 -8.00
CA PRO A 6 3.15 -13.58 -7.04
C PRO A 6 4.57 -13.55 -7.62
N LEU A 7 5.39 -12.60 -7.18
CA LEU A 7 6.80 -12.60 -7.58
C LEU A 7 7.48 -13.84 -7.01
N SER A 8 8.26 -14.53 -7.85
CA SER A 8 9.17 -15.55 -7.33
C SER A 8 10.36 -14.91 -6.61
N GLU A 9 11.03 -15.65 -5.74
CA GLU A 9 12.28 -15.21 -5.08
C GLU A 9 13.31 -14.65 -6.08
N ALA A 10 13.48 -15.31 -7.23
CA ALA A 10 14.38 -14.83 -8.28
C ALA A 10 13.96 -13.47 -8.89
N GLU A 11 12.66 -13.18 -8.91
CA GLU A 11 12.14 -11.89 -9.39
C GLU A 11 12.25 -10.79 -8.33
N ILE A 12 12.10 -11.15 -7.05
CA ILE A 12 12.37 -10.24 -5.92
C ILE A 12 13.85 -9.85 -5.93
N ASN A 13 14.75 -10.83 -6.03
CA ASN A 13 16.20 -10.59 -6.13
C ASN A 13 16.57 -9.79 -7.38
N GLU A 14 15.87 -9.98 -8.51
CA GLU A 14 16.06 -9.17 -9.72
C GLU A 14 15.67 -7.71 -9.49
N LEU A 15 14.54 -7.47 -8.84
CA LEU A 15 14.05 -6.13 -8.53
C LEU A 15 14.97 -5.44 -7.52
N GLU A 16 15.28 -6.10 -6.40
CA GLU A 16 16.21 -5.63 -5.37
C GLU A 16 17.57 -5.27 -5.96
N ALA A 17 18.17 -6.16 -6.76
CA ALA A 17 19.46 -5.91 -7.38
C ALA A 17 19.44 -4.69 -8.31
N PHE A 18 18.29 -4.36 -8.92
CA PHE A 18 18.16 -3.13 -9.68
C PHE A 18 18.02 -1.91 -8.77
N LEU A 19 17.12 -1.97 -7.78
CA LEU A 19 16.87 -0.90 -6.81
C LEU A 19 18.17 -0.43 -6.14
N LEU A 20 19.04 -1.36 -5.75
CA LEU A 20 20.33 -1.08 -5.08
C LEU A 20 21.51 -0.82 -6.02
N SER A 21 21.30 -0.80 -7.35
CA SER A 21 22.41 -0.65 -8.31
C SER A 21 22.81 0.81 -8.56
N ASP A 22 24.02 1.03 -9.11
CA ASP A 22 24.47 2.34 -9.60
C ASP A 22 23.60 2.97 -10.70
N ALA A 23 22.63 2.20 -11.24
CA ALA A 23 21.63 2.69 -12.17
C ALA A 23 20.46 3.40 -11.48
N SER A 24 20.35 3.27 -10.15
CA SER A 24 19.31 3.87 -9.33
C SER A 24 19.88 5.06 -8.55
N PRO A 25 19.10 6.14 -8.36
CA PRO A 25 19.50 7.26 -7.50
C PRO A 25 19.63 6.83 -6.04
N ALA A 26 20.37 7.60 -5.24
CA ALA A 26 20.53 7.34 -3.81
C ALA A 26 19.22 7.42 -3.00
N GLU A 27 18.22 8.14 -3.51
CA GLU A 27 16.87 8.24 -2.94
C GLU A 27 15.94 7.09 -3.40
N CYS A 28 16.45 6.14 -4.21
CA CYS A 28 15.67 4.98 -4.64
C CYS A 28 15.41 4.07 -3.44
N MET A 29 14.17 3.60 -3.30
CA MET A 29 13.80 2.66 -2.26
C MET A 29 14.51 1.33 -2.46
N ASP A 30 14.92 0.68 -1.38
CA ASP A 30 15.23 -0.75 -1.39
C ASP A 30 13.93 -1.59 -1.38
N ILE A 31 14.02 -2.93 -1.33
CA ILE A 31 12.79 -3.76 -1.36
C ILE A 31 11.96 -3.65 -0.07
N SER A 32 12.61 -3.41 1.07
CA SER A 32 11.97 -3.34 2.40
C SER A 32 11.20 -2.03 2.53
N MET A 33 11.83 -0.92 2.17
CA MET A 33 11.21 0.38 2.04
C MET A 33 10.09 0.38 1.00
N LEU A 34 10.29 -0.29 -0.15
CA LEU A 34 9.21 -0.45 -1.15
C LEU A 34 8.02 -1.23 -0.59
N ASP A 35 8.26 -2.31 0.18
CA ASP A 35 7.19 -3.10 0.81
C ASP A 35 6.37 -2.25 1.79
N GLY A 36 7.03 -1.51 2.68
CA GLY A 36 6.37 -0.59 3.61
C GLY A 36 5.58 0.52 2.89
N TYR A 37 6.18 1.12 1.86
CA TYR A 37 5.57 2.15 1.03
C TYR A 37 4.27 1.66 0.37
N LEU A 38 4.32 0.51 -0.29
CA LEU A 38 3.15 -0.09 -0.93
C LEU A 38 2.11 -0.52 0.12
N THR A 39 2.53 -1.02 1.27
CA THR A 39 1.62 -1.39 2.36
C THR A 39 0.77 -0.21 2.81
N ALA A 40 1.39 0.95 3.09
CA ALA A 40 0.67 2.17 3.45
C ALA A 40 -0.33 2.61 2.35
N ILE A 41 0.08 2.56 1.08
CA ILE A 41 -0.79 2.89 -0.07
C ILE A 41 -1.99 1.95 -0.15
N ILE A 42 -1.79 0.66 0.13
CA ILE A 42 -2.82 -0.38 -0.04
C ILE A 42 -3.84 -0.35 1.10
N ILE A 43 -3.39 -0.16 2.35
CA ILE A 43 -4.26 -0.22 3.53
C ILE A 43 -4.84 1.14 3.90
N GLY A 44 -4.27 2.22 3.39
CA GLY A 44 -4.63 3.59 3.73
C GLY A 44 -6.05 4.03 3.34
N PRO A 45 -6.38 5.30 3.61
CA PRO A 45 -7.74 5.85 3.53
C PRO A 45 -8.33 5.86 2.11
N GLY A 46 -7.50 6.12 1.11
CA GLY A 46 -7.90 6.31 -0.28
C GLY A 46 -7.12 5.46 -1.28
N ALA A 47 -7.72 5.22 -2.45
CA ALA A 47 -7.00 4.57 -3.55
C ALA A 47 -6.14 5.60 -4.29
N ILE A 48 -4.85 5.31 -4.43
CA ILE A 48 -3.87 6.18 -5.09
C ILE A 48 -3.52 5.58 -6.46
N ALA A 49 -3.52 6.41 -7.50
CA ALA A 49 -3.22 5.94 -8.86
C ALA A 49 -1.74 5.55 -8.99
N ALA A 50 -1.44 4.51 -9.78
CA ALA A 50 -0.06 4.09 -10.03
C ALA A 50 0.83 5.22 -10.59
N SER A 51 0.27 6.14 -11.38
CA SER A 51 1.01 7.31 -11.87
C SER A 51 1.46 8.28 -10.78
N GLU A 52 0.84 8.22 -9.60
CA GLU A 52 1.09 9.12 -8.47
C GLU A 52 2.10 8.52 -7.49
N TRP A 53 1.99 7.22 -7.16
CA TRP A 53 2.93 6.57 -6.24
C TRP A 53 4.18 5.98 -6.92
N MET A 54 4.10 5.55 -8.19
CA MET A 54 5.25 4.93 -8.87
C MET A 54 6.51 5.83 -8.94
N PRO A 55 6.40 7.16 -9.13
CA PRO A 55 7.58 8.03 -9.07
C PRO A 55 8.31 7.99 -7.73
N GLY A 56 7.59 7.80 -6.62
CA GLY A 56 8.16 7.76 -5.27
C GLY A 56 9.14 6.60 -5.07
N VAL A 57 8.94 5.47 -5.76
CA VAL A 57 9.84 4.30 -5.71
C VAL A 57 11.28 4.66 -6.10
N TRP A 58 11.42 5.60 -7.04
CA TRP A 58 12.73 6.03 -7.54
C TRP A 58 13.26 7.28 -6.81
N GLY A 59 12.46 7.91 -5.96
CA GLY A 59 12.73 9.22 -5.37
C GLY A 59 12.25 10.41 -6.24
N GLU A 60 11.85 11.51 -5.59
CA GLU A 60 11.26 12.69 -6.25
C GLU A 60 12.18 13.32 -7.31
N LYS A 61 13.50 13.17 -7.14
CA LYS A 61 14.53 13.74 -8.02
C LYS A 61 15.17 12.70 -8.93
N ALA A 62 14.56 11.52 -9.10
CA ALA A 62 15.11 10.42 -9.89
C ALA A 62 15.62 10.84 -11.27
N GLY A 63 14.88 11.73 -11.96
CA GLY A 63 15.33 12.47 -13.15
C GLY A 63 16.27 11.69 -14.09
N ASP A 64 17.44 12.28 -14.37
CA ASP A 64 18.50 11.66 -15.19
C ASP A 64 19.38 10.66 -14.41
N ALA A 65 19.19 10.53 -13.10
CA ALA A 65 19.94 9.62 -12.26
C ALA A 65 19.45 8.16 -12.42
N LEU A 66 18.17 7.95 -12.73
CA LEU A 66 17.62 6.64 -13.05
C LEU A 66 18.01 6.19 -14.48
N LYS A 67 18.83 5.15 -14.58
CA LYS A 67 19.50 4.74 -15.82
C LYS A 67 19.17 3.31 -16.22
N PHE A 68 18.12 3.14 -17.01
CA PHE A 68 17.85 1.85 -17.65
C PHE A 68 18.82 1.58 -18.81
N LYS A 69 19.30 0.35 -18.93
CA LYS A 69 20.13 -0.11 -20.05
C LYS A 69 19.42 0.05 -21.39
N ASN A 70 18.10 -0.18 -21.42
CA ASN A 70 17.24 -0.04 -22.58
C ASN A 70 15.76 0.00 -22.16
N PRO A 71 14.82 0.34 -23.09
CA PRO A 71 13.39 0.38 -22.78
C PRO A 71 12.80 -0.95 -22.30
N ALA A 72 13.39 -2.10 -22.67
CA ALA A 72 12.91 -3.40 -22.22
C ALA A 72 13.22 -3.65 -20.75
N GLN A 73 14.40 -3.21 -20.25
CA GLN A 73 14.71 -3.26 -18.83
C GLN A 73 13.78 -2.34 -18.03
N ALA A 74 13.53 -1.12 -18.52
CA ALA A 74 12.59 -0.19 -17.88
C ALA A 74 11.21 -0.83 -17.71
N LYS A 75 10.68 -1.41 -18.79
CA LYS A 75 9.40 -2.13 -18.76
C LYS A 75 9.42 -3.33 -17.81
N ARG A 76 10.52 -4.09 -17.75
CA ARG A 76 10.65 -5.25 -16.87
C ARG A 76 10.61 -4.83 -15.40
N ILE A 77 11.43 -3.87 -15.00
CA ILE A 77 11.50 -3.39 -13.61
C ILE A 77 10.17 -2.76 -13.17
N GLN A 78 9.58 -1.89 -13.99
CA GLN A 78 8.26 -1.31 -13.68
C GLN A 78 7.17 -2.38 -13.57
N SER A 79 7.23 -3.42 -14.41
CA SER A 79 6.31 -4.56 -14.31
C SER A 79 6.52 -5.38 -13.05
N LEU A 80 7.75 -5.49 -12.54
CA LEU A 80 8.04 -6.17 -11.28
C LEU A 80 7.47 -5.38 -10.11
N VAL A 81 7.66 -4.06 -10.06
CA VAL A 81 7.06 -3.20 -9.02
C VAL A 81 5.53 -3.29 -9.01
N LEU A 82 4.89 -3.22 -10.18
CA LEU A 82 3.43 -3.35 -10.27
C LEU A 82 2.93 -4.73 -9.84
N ARG A 83 3.66 -5.79 -10.18
CA ARG A 83 3.31 -7.15 -9.73
C ARG A 83 3.54 -7.32 -8.23
N PHE A 84 4.57 -6.70 -7.67
CA PHE A 84 4.82 -6.70 -6.23
C PHE A 84 3.67 -6.00 -5.49
N HIS A 85 3.26 -4.82 -5.94
CA HIS A 85 2.06 -4.14 -5.44
C HIS A 85 0.82 -5.06 -5.50
N ASN A 86 0.56 -5.70 -6.64
CA ASN A 86 -0.62 -6.55 -6.79
C ASN A 86 -0.59 -7.79 -5.88
N ASP A 87 0.60 -8.36 -5.67
CA ASP A 87 0.81 -9.46 -4.72
C ASP A 87 0.47 -9.02 -3.29
N ARG A 88 0.95 -7.84 -2.87
CA ARG A 88 0.61 -7.27 -1.55
C ARG A 88 -0.87 -6.94 -1.42
N VAL A 89 -1.51 -6.43 -2.47
CA VAL A 89 -2.98 -6.22 -2.50
C VAL A 89 -3.73 -7.53 -2.24
N HIS A 90 -3.27 -8.63 -2.85
CA HIS A 90 -3.90 -9.93 -2.67
C HIS A 90 -3.71 -10.43 -1.24
N SER A 91 -2.48 -10.42 -0.73
CA SER A 91 -2.15 -10.85 0.64
C SER A 91 -2.92 -10.05 1.69
N LEU A 92 -2.97 -8.72 1.57
CA LEU A 92 -3.67 -7.85 2.52
C LEU A 92 -5.21 -7.96 2.43
N ALA A 93 -5.75 -8.51 1.35
CA ALA A 93 -7.18 -8.76 1.20
C ALA A 93 -7.64 -10.09 1.84
N GLU A 94 -6.71 -10.99 2.15
CA GLU A 94 -7.04 -12.25 2.82
C GLU A 94 -7.22 -12.01 4.33
N GLU A 95 -8.39 -12.36 4.86
CA GLU A 95 -8.74 -12.13 6.27
C GLU A 95 -8.15 -13.19 7.20
N GLU A 96 -7.64 -14.31 6.66
CA GLU A 96 -7.19 -15.49 7.43
C GLU A 96 -5.66 -15.59 7.58
N GLU A 97 -4.87 -14.85 6.80
CA GLU A 97 -3.40 -14.93 6.82
C GLU A 97 -2.79 -13.73 7.56
N ALA A 98 -1.76 -13.99 8.38
CA ALA A 98 -1.00 -12.93 9.03
C ALA A 98 -0.21 -12.15 7.97
N PHE A 99 -0.22 -10.82 8.06
CA PHE A 99 0.64 -10.01 7.21
C PHE A 99 2.07 -10.07 7.73
N GLU A 100 3.01 -10.46 6.88
CA GLU A 100 4.44 -10.47 7.18
C GLU A 100 5.13 -9.33 6.41
N PRO A 101 5.61 -8.28 7.10
CA PRO A 101 6.46 -7.26 6.52
C PRO A 101 7.74 -7.84 5.93
N LEU A 102 8.16 -7.37 4.76
CA LEU A 102 9.46 -7.75 4.19
C LEU A 102 10.58 -6.97 4.92
N ILE A 103 11.08 -7.55 6.01
CA ILE A 103 12.16 -6.99 6.84
C ILE A 103 13.42 -7.83 6.65
N TYR A 104 14.52 -7.17 6.29
CA TYR A 104 15.82 -7.84 6.21
C TYR A 104 16.42 -8.08 7.57
N GLN A 105 17.39 -8.99 7.60
CA GLN A 105 18.24 -9.23 8.75
C GLN A 105 19.68 -8.86 8.40
N ASP A 106 20.35 -8.17 9.31
CA ASP A 106 21.77 -7.84 9.20
C ASP A 106 22.56 -8.49 10.34
N GLU A 107 23.86 -8.71 10.13
CA GLU A 107 24.77 -9.21 11.17
C GLU A 107 25.44 -8.03 11.89
N VAL A 108 24.98 -7.75 13.11
CA VAL A 108 25.53 -6.70 13.97
C VAL A 108 26.24 -7.36 15.14
N GLU A 109 27.56 -7.15 15.25
CA GLU A 109 28.39 -7.70 16.33
C GLU A 109 28.33 -9.24 16.50
N GLY A 110 27.98 -9.97 15.42
CA GLY A 110 27.85 -11.43 15.43
C GLY A 110 26.47 -11.93 15.84
N GLU A 111 25.51 -11.03 16.02
CA GLU A 111 24.10 -11.33 16.23
C GLU A 111 23.28 -10.90 15.01
N THR A 112 22.30 -11.73 14.64
CA THR A 112 21.37 -11.42 13.55
C THR A 112 20.27 -10.52 14.08
N ALA A 113 20.14 -9.32 13.52
CA ALA A 113 19.17 -8.31 13.95
C ALA A 113 18.27 -7.85 12.78
N PRO A 114 16.96 -7.59 13.01
CA PRO A 114 16.08 -7.07 11.98
C PRO A 114 16.37 -5.60 11.66
N VAL A 115 16.33 -5.25 10.37
CA VAL A 115 16.44 -3.88 9.84
C VAL A 115 15.04 -3.30 9.64
N ILE A 116 14.48 -2.78 10.74
CA ILE A 116 13.07 -2.37 10.84
C ILE A 116 12.82 -0.96 10.26
N ASP A 117 13.84 -0.11 10.34
CA ASP A 117 13.82 1.29 9.91
C ASP A 117 13.44 1.45 8.45
N GLU A 118 14.07 0.72 7.53
CA GLU A 118 13.79 0.86 6.09
C GLU A 118 12.31 0.63 5.76
N TRP A 119 11.71 -0.43 6.33
CA TRP A 119 10.30 -0.73 6.13
C TRP A 119 9.39 0.39 6.67
N CYS A 120 9.67 0.84 7.91
CA CYS A 120 8.89 1.89 8.56
C CYS A 120 9.04 3.25 7.86
N ILE A 121 10.24 3.60 7.38
CA ILE A 121 10.49 4.79 6.56
C ILE A 121 9.65 4.72 5.27
N GLY A 122 9.61 3.55 4.63
CA GLY A 122 8.76 3.28 3.48
C GLY A 122 7.28 3.55 3.79
N PHE A 123 6.78 3.00 4.89
CA PHE A 123 5.39 3.19 5.32
C PHE A 123 5.05 4.66 5.55
N ILE A 124 5.88 5.39 6.32
CA ILE A 124 5.70 6.82 6.56
C ILE A 124 5.73 7.60 5.23
N THR A 125 6.63 7.25 4.31
CA THR A 125 6.69 7.85 2.97
C THR A 125 5.39 7.63 2.19
N GLY A 126 4.77 6.46 2.32
CA GLY A 126 3.48 6.14 1.68
C GLY A 126 2.33 6.95 2.28
N MET A 127 2.35 7.21 3.59
CA MET A 127 1.37 8.08 4.25
C MET A 127 1.42 9.51 3.71
N GLN A 128 2.61 10.01 3.34
CA GLN A 128 2.78 11.38 2.82
C GLN A 128 2.14 11.62 1.45
N LEU A 129 1.66 10.58 0.76
CA LEU A 129 0.89 10.74 -0.47
C LEU A 129 -0.54 11.25 -0.21
N ASP A 130 -1.10 10.99 0.97
CA ASP A 130 -2.44 11.44 1.37
C ASP A 130 -2.49 11.89 2.84
N PRO A 131 -1.73 12.94 3.22
CA PRO A 131 -1.60 13.34 4.62
C PRO A 131 -2.95 13.76 5.23
N GLU A 132 -3.82 14.38 4.44
CA GLU A 132 -5.17 14.75 4.87
C GLU A 132 -6.02 13.50 5.15
N GLY A 133 -5.92 12.47 4.32
CA GLY A 133 -6.62 11.20 4.52
C GLY A 133 -6.19 10.47 5.80
N TRP A 134 -4.92 10.55 6.20
CA TRP A 134 -4.39 9.91 7.41
C TRP A 134 -4.67 10.70 8.70
N THR A 135 -5.00 11.99 8.59
CA THR A 135 -5.22 12.89 9.74
C THR A 135 -6.25 12.37 10.75
N PRO A 136 -7.43 11.83 10.36
CA PRO A 136 -8.42 11.35 11.33
C PRO A 136 -7.87 10.31 12.29
N LEU A 137 -7.10 9.34 11.77
CA LEU A 137 -6.46 8.30 12.60
C LEU A 137 -5.43 8.88 13.56
N LEU A 138 -4.65 9.87 13.11
CA LEU A 138 -3.61 10.52 13.93
C LEU A 138 -4.20 11.36 15.07
N GLU A 139 -5.44 11.83 14.91
CA GLU A 139 -6.17 12.60 15.91
C GLU A 139 -7.05 11.74 16.84
N GLU A 140 -7.16 10.42 16.60
CA GLU A 140 -7.86 9.51 17.51
C GLU A 140 -7.11 9.39 18.85
N GLU A 141 -7.82 9.56 19.97
CA GLU A 141 -7.30 9.34 21.33
C GLU A 141 -7.42 7.87 21.80
N ASP A 142 -7.66 6.95 20.87
CA ASP A 142 -7.93 5.53 21.12
C ASP A 142 -6.75 4.61 20.77
N ASP A 143 -6.78 3.36 21.22
CA ASP A 143 -5.75 2.33 21.01
C ASP A 143 -5.36 2.11 19.53
N ILE A 144 -6.19 2.54 18.58
CA ILE A 144 -5.93 2.40 17.14
C ILE A 144 -4.81 3.34 16.67
N SER A 145 -4.71 4.59 17.18
CA SER A 145 -3.62 5.49 16.79
C SER A 145 -2.27 4.99 17.31
N ALA A 146 -2.26 4.27 18.44
CA ALA A 146 -1.08 3.60 18.99
C ALA A 146 -0.53 2.48 18.08
N LEU A 147 -1.31 1.96 17.12
CA LEU A 147 -0.82 1.00 16.13
C LEU A 147 0.24 1.62 15.20
N LEU A 148 0.28 2.95 15.07
CA LEU A 148 1.32 3.66 14.32
C LEU A 148 2.59 3.88 15.14
N THR A 149 2.58 3.69 16.47
CA THR A 149 3.74 3.99 17.33
C THR A 149 5.03 3.30 16.87
N PRO A 150 5.10 1.97 16.67
CA PRO A 150 6.35 1.35 16.21
C PRO A 150 6.76 1.88 14.83
N ILE A 151 5.81 2.11 13.93
CA ILE A 151 6.07 2.62 12.58
C ILE A 151 6.63 4.05 12.64
N ALA A 152 6.09 4.91 13.51
CA ALA A 152 6.54 6.28 13.69
C ALA A 152 7.91 6.35 14.37
N LEU A 153 8.16 5.49 15.37
CA LEU A 153 9.44 5.42 16.08
C LEU A 153 10.59 5.07 15.13
N TYR A 154 10.40 4.10 14.23
CA TYR A 154 11.43 3.71 13.27
C TYR A 154 11.44 4.54 11.99
N GLY A 155 10.28 5.03 11.56
CA GLY A 155 10.08 5.68 10.26
C GLY A 155 10.23 7.20 10.24
N THR A 156 10.44 7.85 11.40
CA THR A 156 10.60 9.30 11.50
C THR A 156 11.90 9.68 12.21
N GLU A 157 12.48 10.82 11.83
CA GLU A 157 13.69 11.35 12.48
C GLU A 157 13.48 11.55 13.99
N SER A 158 12.35 12.14 14.39
CA SER A 158 12.01 12.33 15.81
C SER A 158 11.85 11.03 16.57
N GLY A 159 11.28 10.01 15.93
CA GLY A 159 11.15 8.68 16.54
C GLY A 159 12.49 8.00 16.74
N GLN A 160 13.40 8.12 15.78
CA GLN A 160 14.74 7.56 15.88
C GLN A 160 15.57 8.26 16.97
N GLU A 161 15.39 9.58 17.14
CA GLU A 161 15.97 10.32 18.27
C GLU A 161 15.46 9.79 19.63
N GLU A 162 14.18 9.48 19.73
CA GLU A 162 13.57 8.88 20.93
C GLU A 162 14.16 7.48 21.22
N LEU A 163 14.22 6.61 20.21
CA LEU A 163 14.84 5.28 20.33
C LEU A 163 16.33 5.35 20.70
N ALA A 164 17.05 6.39 20.24
CA ALA A 164 18.44 6.61 20.63
C ALA A 164 18.57 7.08 22.08
N ALA A 165 17.58 7.80 22.60
CA ALA A 165 17.54 8.24 23.99
C ALA A 165 17.09 7.12 24.95
N GLU A 166 16.34 6.13 24.47
CA GLU A 166 15.80 5.01 25.25
C GLU A 166 16.21 3.62 24.70
N PRO A 167 17.44 3.15 24.97
CA PRO A 167 17.95 1.87 24.45
C PRO A 167 17.13 0.65 24.87
N GLU A 168 16.52 0.67 26.05
CA GLU A 168 15.66 -0.41 26.52
C GLU A 168 14.37 -0.53 25.70
N LEU A 169 13.76 0.61 25.35
CA LEU A 169 12.59 0.66 24.47
C LEU A 169 12.95 0.12 23.08
N ARG A 170 14.10 0.55 22.54
CA ARG A 170 14.62 0.02 21.28
C ARG A 170 14.79 -1.49 21.32
N THR A 171 15.44 -2.03 22.35
CA THR A 171 15.64 -3.48 22.51
C THR A 171 14.30 -4.22 22.55
N GLN A 172 13.35 -3.73 23.35
CA GLN A 172 12.03 -4.33 23.45
C GLN A 172 11.30 -4.37 22.09
N LEU A 173 11.35 -3.28 21.31
CA LEU A 173 10.71 -3.23 19.99
C LEU A 173 11.42 -4.12 18.96
N HIS A 174 12.76 -4.20 19.00
CA HIS A 174 13.53 -5.13 18.15
C HIS A 174 13.17 -6.59 18.45
N GLU A 175 12.94 -6.96 19.71
CA GLU A 175 12.56 -8.32 20.10
C GLU A 175 11.12 -8.69 19.71
N HIS A 176 10.24 -7.69 19.53
CA HIS A 176 8.82 -7.86 19.25
C HIS A 176 8.41 -7.22 17.92
N PHE A 177 9.31 -7.18 16.94
CA PHE A 177 9.07 -6.54 15.65
C PHE A 177 7.97 -7.23 14.83
N ASP A 178 7.64 -8.48 15.17
CA ASP A 178 6.53 -9.25 14.62
C ASP A 178 5.16 -8.57 14.85
N VAL A 179 5.06 -7.71 15.88
CA VAL A 179 3.87 -6.89 16.13
C VAL A 179 3.53 -5.96 14.96
N LEU A 180 4.51 -5.60 14.10
CA LEU A 180 4.26 -4.76 12.93
C LEU A 180 3.20 -5.36 12.00
N GLY A 181 3.19 -6.69 11.85
CA GLY A 181 2.15 -7.38 11.10
C GLY A 181 0.76 -7.13 11.68
N GLU A 182 0.62 -7.27 13.00
CA GLU A 182 -0.64 -7.01 13.71
C GLU A 182 -1.06 -5.53 13.63
N CYS A 183 -0.10 -4.60 13.74
CA CYS A 183 -0.34 -3.18 13.55
C CYS A 183 -0.92 -2.88 12.16
N VAL A 184 -0.32 -3.43 11.10
CA VAL A 184 -0.81 -3.28 9.72
C VAL A 184 -2.23 -3.81 9.56
N ILE A 185 -2.54 -4.97 10.14
CA ILE A 185 -3.88 -5.55 10.09
C ILE A 185 -4.91 -4.64 10.80
N GLY A 186 -4.58 -4.13 11.99
CA GLY A 186 -5.46 -3.21 12.71
C GLY A 186 -5.70 -1.90 11.93
N LEU A 187 -4.65 -1.33 11.33
CA LEU A 187 -4.75 -0.13 10.49
C LEU A 187 -5.60 -0.36 9.23
N ARG A 188 -5.41 -1.51 8.57
CA ARG A 188 -6.23 -1.94 7.44
C ARG A 188 -7.70 -2.02 7.84
N ASP A 189 -7.99 -2.67 8.97
CA ASP A 189 -9.35 -2.89 9.44
C ASP A 189 -10.05 -1.58 9.82
N TYR A 190 -9.31 -0.60 10.35
CA TYR A 190 -9.81 0.76 10.58
C TYR A 190 -10.26 1.44 9.28
N TRP A 191 -9.46 1.37 8.21
CA TRP A 191 -9.78 2.03 6.94
C TRP A 191 -10.74 1.23 6.04
N LEU A 192 -10.91 -0.07 6.26
CA LEU A 192 -11.75 -0.94 5.43
C LEU A 192 -13.21 -0.46 5.32
N PRO A 193 -13.92 -0.06 6.41
CA PRO A 193 -15.25 0.52 6.33
C PRO A 193 -15.31 1.81 5.49
N VAL A 194 -14.30 2.68 5.63
CA VAL A 194 -14.21 3.95 4.87
C VAL A 194 -14.10 3.67 3.37
N ARG A 195 -13.21 2.75 2.98
CA ARG A 195 -13.03 2.31 1.59
C ARG A 195 -14.25 1.60 1.02
N LYS A 196 -14.91 0.75 1.83
CA LYS A 196 -16.17 0.10 1.44
C LYS A 196 -17.27 1.14 1.19
N ALA A 197 -17.36 2.19 2.01
CA ALA A 197 -18.32 3.27 1.79
C ALA A 197 -18.04 4.06 0.50
N ALA A 198 -16.78 4.41 0.24
CA ALA A 198 -16.36 5.16 -0.95
C ALA A 198 -16.58 4.38 -2.27
N SER A 199 -16.40 3.06 -2.26
CA SER A 199 -16.59 2.22 -3.46
C SER A 199 -18.06 1.93 -3.82
N THR A 200 -19.01 2.18 -2.90
CA THR A 200 -20.44 1.97 -3.20
C THR A 200 -20.98 3.06 -4.13
N TYR A 201 -21.21 2.69 -5.40
CA TYR A 201 -21.87 3.56 -6.37
C TYR A 201 -23.31 3.87 -5.93
N ARG A 202 -23.54 5.09 -5.43
CA ARG A 202 -24.88 5.63 -5.25
C ARG A 202 -25.36 6.13 -6.61
N ARG A 203 -26.32 5.42 -7.23
CA ARG A 203 -26.97 5.88 -8.46
C ARG A 203 -27.56 7.28 -8.22
N ALA A 204 -27.01 8.29 -8.89
CA ALA A 204 -27.48 9.67 -8.83
C ALA A 204 -28.90 9.82 -9.41
N GLU A 205 -29.25 8.97 -10.38
CA GLU A 205 -30.59 8.92 -10.93
C GLU A 205 -31.56 8.23 -9.97
N ALA A 206 -32.68 8.91 -9.68
CA ALA A 206 -33.77 8.34 -8.92
C ALA A 206 -34.19 6.98 -9.52
N LYS A 207 -34.36 5.96 -8.67
CA LYS A 207 -34.87 4.66 -9.12
C LYS A 207 -36.19 4.89 -9.86
N VAL A 208 -36.20 4.65 -11.18
CA VAL A 208 -37.42 4.70 -11.97
C VAL A 208 -38.39 3.68 -11.39
N ASN A 209 -39.50 4.17 -10.83
CA ASN A 209 -40.51 3.30 -10.25
C ASN A 209 -41.02 2.33 -11.33
N ARG A 210 -41.06 1.02 -11.03
CA ARG A 210 -41.51 -0.04 -11.97
C ARG A 210 -42.84 0.27 -12.66
N ASN A 211 -43.74 0.99 -11.99
CA ASN A 211 -45.07 1.33 -12.51
C ASN A 211 -45.18 2.75 -13.10
N ALA A 212 -44.12 3.57 -13.04
CA ALA A 212 -44.11 4.90 -13.65
C ALA A 212 -44.06 4.85 -15.19
N PRO A 213 -44.47 5.92 -15.89
CA PRO A 213 -44.27 6.06 -17.33
C PRO A 213 -42.80 5.85 -17.72
N CYS A 214 -42.56 5.11 -18.80
CA CYS A 214 -41.21 4.78 -19.25
C CYS A 214 -40.51 6.00 -19.88
N PRO A 215 -39.25 6.31 -19.51
CA PRO A 215 -38.54 7.51 -19.98
C PRO A 215 -38.20 7.49 -21.47
N CYS A 216 -38.33 6.36 -22.18
CA CYS A 216 -38.11 6.28 -23.63
C CYS A 216 -39.26 6.87 -24.48
N GLY A 217 -40.32 7.40 -23.84
CA GLY A 217 -41.45 8.02 -24.56
C GLY A 217 -42.45 7.02 -25.15
N SER A 218 -42.35 5.72 -24.83
CA SER A 218 -43.23 4.68 -25.39
C SER A 218 -44.68 4.71 -24.87
N GLY A 219 -44.98 5.52 -23.86
CA GLY A 219 -46.28 5.56 -23.18
C GLY A 219 -46.59 4.33 -22.29
N LYS A 220 -45.69 3.34 -22.21
CA LYS A 220 -45.86 2.14 -21.38
C LYS A 220 -45.31 2.35 -19.96
N LYS A 221 -45.74 1.53 -18.99
CA LYS A 221 -45.10 1.44 -17.67
C LYS A 221 -43.66 0.91 -17.81
N TYR A 222 -42.72 1.41 -17.02
CA TYR A 222 -41.30 1.04 -17.10
C TYR A 222 -41.07 -0.48 -17.11
N LYS A 223 -41.76 -1.23 -16.24
CA LYS A 223 -41.68 -2.70 -16.16
C LYS A 223 -42.12 -3.47 -17.41
N ASN A 224 -42.88 -2.84 -18.29
CA ASN A 224 -43.40 -3.44 -19.53
C ASN A 224 -42.71 -2.84 -20.78
N CYS A 225 -41.57 -2.15 -20.59
CA CYS A 225 -40.80 -1.52 -21.65
C CYS A 225 -39.30 -1.68 -21.34
N CYS A 226 -38.55 -0.58 -21.15
CA CYS A 226 -37.11 -0.63 -20.91
C CYS A 226 -36.70 -1.39 -19.63
N GLY A 227 -37.61 -1.60 -18.67
CA GLY A 227 -37.39 -2.40 -17.46
C GLY A 227 -38.06 -3.79 -17.48
N GLY A 228 -38.51 -4.27 -18.66
CA GLY A 228 -39.11 -5.59 -18.83
C GLY A 228 -38.07 -6.69 -19.10
N GLN A 229 -38.37 -7.92 -18.68
CA GLN A 229 -37.45 -9.07 -18.80
C GLN A 229 -37.12 -9.46 -20.26
N GLU A 230 -37.90 -9.01 -21.24
CA GLU A 230 -37.62 -9.22 -22.68
C GLU A 230 -36.59 -8.24 -23.27
N ALA A 231 -36.29 -7.13 -22.59
CA ALA A 231 -35.31 -6.14 -23.06
C ALA A 231 -33.84 -6.51 -22.78
N LEU A 232 -33.61 -7.69 -22.19
CA LEU A 232 -32.30 -8.23 -21.77
C LEU A 232 -31.86 -9.47 -22.60
N ARG A 233 -32.52 -9.74 -23.73
CA ARG A 233 -32.11 -10.78 -24.69
C ARG A 233 -31.54 -10.17 -25.95
#